data_AF-A0A258K2E2-F1
#
_entry.id   AF-A0A258K2E2-F1
#
_cell.length_a   1.000
_cell.length_b   1.000
_cell.length_c   1.000
_cell.angle_alpha   90.00
_cell.angle_beta   90.00
_cell.angle_gamma   90.00
#
_symmetry.space_group_name_H-M   'P 1'
#
loop_
_entity.id
_entity.type
_entity.pdbx_description
1 polymer ?
#
loop_
_entity_poly.entity_id
_entity_poly.type
_entity_poly.pdbx_seq_one_letter_code
_entity_poly.pdbx_strand_id
1 'polypeptide(L)' 'QNCVHCKTCDIKDPNQNINWTAPEGGGGPNYPNM' A
#
# COMPACT_ATOMS: atom_id res chain seq x y z
N GLN A 1 -8.02 -7.43 -3.37
CA GLN A 1 -6.97 -6.60 -4.00
C GLN A 1 -7.39 -5.13 -3.94
N ASN A 2 -7.38 -4.54 -2.74
CA ASN A 2 -7.87 -3.16 -2.51
C ASN A 2 -6.73 -2.22 -2.06
N CYS A 3 -5.47 -2.67 -2.12
CA CYS A 3 -4.33 -1.88 -1.72
C CYS A 3 -3.95 -0.93 -2.86
N VAL A 4 -4.03 0.38 -2.61
CA VAL A 4 -3.63 1.43 -3.57
C VAL A 4 -2.18 1.90 -3.36
N HIS A 5 -1.41 1.18 -2.54
CA HIS A 5 0.02 1.41 -2.31
C HIS A 5 0.38 2.81 -1.79
N CYS A 6 -0.57 3.51 -1.16
CA CYS A 6 -0.36 4.84 -0.59
C CYS A 6 0.42 4.86 0.75
N LYS A 7 0.75 3.68 1.31
CA LYS A 7 1.39 3.49 2.62
C LYS A 7 0.68 4.13 3.82
N THR A 8 -0.55 4.63 3.67
CA THR A 8 -1.26 5.29 4.78
C THR A 8 -1.53 4.34 5.95
N CYS A 9 -1.80 3.06 5.68
CA CYS A 9 -1.98 2.05 6.73
C CYS A 9 -0.72 1.78 7.56
N ASP A 10 0.49 1.99 7.01
CA ASP A 10 1.76 1.85 7.73
C ASP A 10 2.04 3.10 8.59
N ILE A 11 1.74 4.28 8.04
CA ILE A 11 2.07 5.58 8.67
C ILE A 11 1.04 6.00 9.74
N LYS A 12 -0.24 5.66 9.54
CA LYS A 12 -1.35 6.13 10.38
C LYS A 12 -1.90 5.07 11.31
N ASP A 13 -1.31 3.88 11.36
CA ASP A 13 -1.70 2.89 12.37
C ASP A 13 -1.12 3.31 13.74
N PRO A 14 -1.95 3.67 14.72
CA PRO A 14 -1.49 4.16 16.02
C PRO A 14 -0.77 3.08 16.84
N ASN A 15 -0.93 1.80 16.48
CA ASN A 15 -0.33 0.67 17.17
C ASN A 15 0.87 0.08 16.39
N GLN A 16 1.24 0.66 15.24
CA GLN A 16 2.20 0.10 14.28
C GLN A 16 2.02 -1.40 14.01
N ASN A 17 0.78 -1.88 14.02
CA ASN A 17 0.46 -3.30 13.88
C ASN A 17 0.47 -3.78 12.42
N ILE A 18 0.60 -2.84 11.48
CA ILE A 18 0.62 -3.11 10.04
C ILE A 18 2.00 -2.73 9.52
N ASN A 19 2.80 -3.74 9.14
CA ASN A 19 4.03 -3.53 8.39
C ASN A 19 3.71 -3.65 6.90
N TRP A 20 3.73 -2.53 6.17
CA TRP A 20 3.51 -2.56 4.73
C TRP A 20 4.80 -2.99 4.02
N THR A 21 4.73 -4.10 3.28
CA THR A 21 5.78 -4.53 2.35
C THR A 21 5.27 -4.42 0.92
N ALA A 22 6.12 -3.92 0.02
CA ALA A 22 5.76 -3.85 -1.39
C ALA A 22 5.60 -5.29 -1.92
N PRO A 23 4.50 -5.63 -2.60
CA PRO A 23 4.37 -6.96 -3.20
C PRO A 23 5.46 -7.15 -4.26
N GLU A 24 6.07 -8.33 -4.28
CA GLU A 24 7.04 -8.71 -5.31
C GLU A 24 6.38 -8.57 -6.69
N GLY A 25 6.96 -7.76 -7.58
CA GLY A 25 6.48 -7.60 -8.95
C GLY A 25 5.60 -6.38 -9.24
N GLY A 26 5.66 -5.33 -8.43
CA GLY A 26 5.08 -4.02 -8.83
C GLY A 26 3.55 -4.05 -9.00
N GLY A 27 2.87 -4.98 -8.32
CA GLY A 27 1.41 -5.14 -8.32
C GLY A 27 0.68 -4.03 -7.58
N GLY A 28 0.96 -2.78 -7.95
CA GLY A 28 0.25 -1.60 -7.51
C GLY A 28 -0.95 -1.27 -8.38
N PRO A 29 -1.79 -0.34 -7.93
CA PRO A 29 -2.88 0.17 -8.73
C PRO A 29 -2.34 0.65 -10.08
N ASN A 30 -2.88 0.09 -11.16
CA ASN A 30 -2.57 0.54 -12.50
C ASN A 30 -3.43 1.78 -12.75
N TYR A 31 -2.80 2.95 -12.82
CA TYR A 31 -3.45 4.21 -13.16
C TYR A 31 -3.24 4.50 -14.65
N PRO A 32 -4.10 3.98 -15.55
CA PRO A 32 -3.96 4.25 -16.99
C PRO A 32 -4.27 5.71 -17.38
N ASN A 33 -4.72 6.54 -16.42
CA ASN A 33 -5.13 7.93 -16.64
C ASN A 33 -4.71 8.88 -15.50
N MET A 34 -3.64 8.59 -14.74
CA MET A 34 -2.96 9.59 -13.91
C MET A 34 -1.73 10.14 -14.61
#